data_AF-A0A955K177-F1
#
_entry.id   AF-A0A955K177-F1
#
_cell.length_a   1.000
_cell.length_b   1.000
_cell.length_c   1.000
_cell.angle_alpha   90.00
_cell.angle_beta   90.00
_cell.angle_gamma   90.00
#
_symmetry.space_group_name_H-M   'P 1'
#
loop_
_entity.id
_entity.type
_entity.pdbx_description
1 polymer ?
#
loop_
_entity_poly.entity_id
_entity_poly.type
_entity_poly.pdbx_seq_one_letter_code
_entity_poly.pdbx_strand_id
1 'polypeptide(L)'
;MNKAEVVSYIESQKSLHLYKELQNAFIDVLSKLPKEQFERMRKYLIIMAFHEGTIGQVMHFEARNDNFAVMQLYIPKDIPNDVLRWVIAHELGHVMQGRNWQMHDGDKLEADATAFAKKIGYLKTKSINDWLTYKNSEK
;
A
#
# COMPACT_ATOMS: atom_id res chain seq x y z
N MET A 1 -1.03 18.29 -6.65
CA MET A 1 -1.77 18.01 -5.40
C MET A 1 -1.08 18.71 -4.25
N ASN A 2 -1.82 19.21 -3.25
CA ASN A 2 -1.20 19.90 -2.13
C ASN A 2 -0.61 18.86 -1.15
N LYS A 3 0.72 18.87 -0.97
CA LYS A 3 1.42 17.99 -0.02
C LYS A 3 0.85 18.11 1.40
N ALA A 4 0.36 19.29 1.79
CA ALA A 4 -0.23 19.51 3.10
C ALA A 4 -1.51 18.68 3.33
N GLU A 5 -2.32 18.46 2.29
CA GLU A 5 -3.54 17.63 2.39
C GLU A 5 -3.18 16.16 2.63
N VAL A 6 -2.12 15.68 1.96
CA VAL A 6 -1.60 14.31 2.15
C VAL A 6 -1.05 14.13 3.56
N VAL A 7 -0.25 15.08 4.04
CA VAL A 7 0.29 15.08 5.40
C VAL A 7 -0.83 15.03 6.42
N SER A 8 -1.81 15.95 6.32
CA SER A 8 -2.94 16.01 7.23
C SER A 8 -3.75 14.70 7.23
N TYR A 9 -3.98 14.11 6.05
CA TYR A 9 -4.65 12.82 5.96
C TYR A 9 -3.89 11.71 6.68
N ILE A 10 -2.58 11.57 6.45
CA ILE A 10 -1.76 10.53 7.08
C ILE A 10 -1.60 10.73 8.58
N GLU A 11 -1.45 11.97 9.04
CA GLU A 11 -1.39 12.29 10.46
C GLU A 11 -2.71 12.03 11.18
N SER A 12 -3.85 12.15 10.48
CA SER A 12 -5.16 11.80 11.03
C SER A 12 -5.35 10.28 11.23
N GLN A 13 -4.52 9.44 10.58
CA GLN A 13 -4.58 7.99 10.74
C GLN A 13 -3.96 7.57 12.07
N LYS A 14 -4.80 7.38 13.09
CA LYS A 14 -4.36 6.97 14.43
C LYS A 14 -3.60 5.65 14.43
N SER A 15 -3.84 4.74 13.49
CA SER A 15 -3.08 3.49 13.36
C SER A 15 -1.59 3.72 13.04
N LEU A 16 -1.23 4.89 12.49
CA LEU A 16 0.12 5.20 12.03
C LEU A 16 0.92 6.09 12.99
N HIS A 17 0.32 6.59 14.08
CA HIS A 17 0.90 7.67 14.90
C HIS A 17 2.30 7.38 15.46
N LEU A 18 2.61 6.11 15.76
CA LEU A 18 3.91 5.66 16.27
C LEU A 18 4.91 5.29 15.16
N TYR A 19 4.48 5.22 13.90
CA TYR A 19 5.27 4.72 12.79
C TYR A 19 5.72 5.87 11.87
N LYS A 20 6.68 6.67 12.32
CA LYS A 20 7.10 7.88 11.58
C LYS A 20 7.68 7.58 10.19
N GLU A 21 8.45 6.52 10.07
CA GLU A 21 9.00 6.10 8.77
C GLU A 21 7.90 5.66 7.80
N LEU A 22 6.92 4.93 8.31
CA LEU A 22 5.74 4.53 7.55
C LEU A 22 4.89 5.75 7.12
N GLN A 23 4.64 6.69 8.04
CA GLN A 23 3.96 7.94 7.71
C GLN A 23 4.69 8.68 6.59
N ASN A 24 6.02 8.79 6.67
CA ASN A 24 6.83 9.44 5.65
C ASN A 24 6.77 8.71 4.30
N ALA A 25 6.80 7.37 4.31
CA ALA A 25 6.67 6.56 3.09
C ALA A 25 5.29 6.74 2.44
N PHE A 26 4.22 6.74 3.24
CA PHE A 26 2.87 7.05 2.75
C PHE A 26 2.76 8.45 2.17
N ILE A 27 3.29 9.45 2.87
CA ILE A 27 3.25 10.84 2.40
C ILE A 27 3.97 10.95 1.06
N ASP A 28 5.13 10.32 0.92
CA ASP A 28 5.90 10.32 -0.33
C ASP A 28 5.10 9.67 -1.47
N VAL A 29 4.60 8.45 -1.26
CA VAL A 29 3.86 7.70 -2.29
C VAL A 29 2.56 8.39 -2.68
N LEU A 30 1.73 8.77 -1.70
CA LEU A 30 0.46 9.43 -1.97
C LEU A 30 0.68 10.78 -2.65
N SER A 31 1.75 11.52 -2.34
CA SER A 31 2.09 12.79 -2.99
C SER A 31 2.35 12.67 -4.50
N LYS A 32 2.60 11.46 -5.03
CA LYS A 32 2.75 11.20 -6.47
C LYS A 32 1.42 11.04 -7.20
N LEU A 33 0.32 10.91 -6.48
CA LEU A 33 -0.98 10.67 -7.08
C LEU A 33 -1.60 11.95 -7.66
N PRO A 34 -2.30 11.85 -8.80
CA PRO A 34 -3.27 12.85 -9.22
C PRO A 34 -4.34 13.06 -8.13
N LYS A 35 -4.84 14.30 -8.02
CA LYS A 35 -5.81 14.68 -6.98
C LYS A 35 -7.03 13.75 -6.92
N GLU A 36 -7.58 13.39 -8.07
CA GLU A 36 -8.75 12.50 -8.16
C GLU A 36 -8.49 11.11 -7.59
N GLN A 37 -7.28 10.56 -7.82
CA GLN A 37 -6.89 9.26 -7.29
C GLN A 37 -6.67 9.34 -5.78
N PHE A 38 -6.04 10.41 -5.30
CA PHE A 38 -5.88 10.63 -3.86
C PHE A 38 -7.22 10.78 -3.14
N GLU A 39 -8.17 11.54 -3.68
CA GLU A 39 -9.51 11.68 -3.09
C GLU A 39 -10.26 10.34 -3.05
N ARG A 40 -10.16 9.55 -4.11
CA ARG A 40 -10.71 8.18 -4.12
C ARG A 40 -10.11 7.35 -3.00
N MET A 41 -8.79 7.40 -2.85
CA MET A 41 -8.11 6.64 -1.81
C MET A 41 -8.45 7.12 -0.41
N ARG A 42 -8.45 8.43 -0.17
CA ARG A 42 -8.86 9.01 1.11
C ARG A 42 -10.25 8.57 1.55
N LYS A 43 -11.17 8.43 0.60
CA LYS A 43 -12.56 8.06 0.87
C LYS A 43 -12.74 6.57 1.17
N TYR A 44 -11.87 5.72 0.64
CA TYR A 44 -12.12 4.29 0.58
C TYR A 44 -11.04 3.42 1.22
N LEU A 45 -9.91 3.98 1.63
CA LEU A 45 -8.79 3.26 2.22
C LEU A 45 -8.81 3.36 3.75
N ILE A 46 -8.86 2.22 4.45
CA ILE A 46 -8.41 2.14 5.84
C ILE A 46 -7.01 1.55 5.88
N ILE A 47 -6.10 2.21 6.60
CA ILE A 47 -4.72 1.75 6.78
C ILE A 47 -4.57 1.15 8.18
N MET A 48 -4.11 -0.11 8.26
CA MET A 48 -3.73 -0.75 9.52
C MET A 48 -2.27 -1.20 9.42
N ALA A 49 -1.46 -0.83 10.42
CA ALA A 49 -0.06 -1.19 10.51
C ALA A 49 0.16 -2.10 11.71
N PHE A 50 0.80 -3.26 11.49
CA PHE A 50 1.08 -4.25 12.53
C PHE A 50 2.60 -4.42 12.70
N HIS A 51 3.06 -4.48 13.95
CA HIS A 51 4.41 -4.93 14.31
C HIS A 51 4.51 -6.45 14.21
N GLU A 52 5.73 -6.96 13.98
CA GLU A 52 6.01 -8.40 13.81
C GLU A 52 5.41 -9.27 14.92
N GLY A 53 4.81 -10.39 14.50
CA GLY A 53 4.15 -11.40 15.33
C GLY A 53 2.94 -12.06 14.65
N THR A 54 2.38 -11.43 13.62
CA THR A 54 1.30 -12.02 12.80
C THR A 54 1.52 -11.70 11.33
N ILE A 55 1.03 -12.55 10.44
CA ILE A 55 1.27 -12.50 8.99
C ILE A 55 0.30 -11.53 8.33
N GLY A 56 0.82 -10.67 7.44
CA GLY A 56 0.17 -10.16 6.23
C GLY A 56 -1.22 -10.68 5.91
N GLN A 57 -2.32 -9.99 6.26
CA GLN A 57 -3.65 -10.37 5.78
C GLN A 57 -4.38 -9.18 5.14
N VAL A 58 -4.80 -9.30 3.89
CA VAL A 58 -5.83 -8.41 3.35
C VAL A 58 -7.18 -8.99 3.75
N MET A 59 -7.90 -8.33 4.66
CA MET A 59 -9.29 -8.69 4.96
C MET A 59 -10.22 -8.04 3.94
N HIS A 60 -10.93 -8.88 3.21
CA HIS A 60 -12.01 -8.47 2.32
C HIS A 60 -13.26 -8.23 3.15
N PHE A 61 -13.83 -7.02 3.07
CA PHE A 61 -15.14 -6.72 3.64
C PHE A 61 -16.20 -6.90 2.56
N GLU A 62 -17.41 -7.35 2.95
CA GLU A 62 -18.57 -7.25 2.07
C GLU A 62 -18.74 -5.80 1.62
N ALA A 63 -18.85 -5.61 0.31
CA ALA A 63 -18.94 -4.30 -0.31
C ALA A 63 -20.14 -3.54 0.26
N ARG A 64 -19.90 -2.60 1.18
CA ARG A 64 -20.85 -1.54 1.45
C ARG A 64 -20.74 -0.55 0.30
N ASN A 65 -21.49 -0.80 -0.78
CA ASN A 65 -21.61 0.04 -1.97
C ASN A 65 -20.28 0.28 -2.74
N ASP A 66 -19.57 -0.81 -3.00
CA ASP A 66 -18.64 -1.03 -4.13
C ASP A 66 -17.27 -0.33 -4.21
N ASN A 67 -16.70 0.24 -3.14
CA ASN A 67 -15.35 0.85 -3.30
C ASN A 67 -14.40 0.73 -2.11
N PHE A 68 -14.81 0.15 -1.00
CA PHE A 68 -14.01 0.18 0.23
C PHE A 68 -12.89 -0.88 0.24
N ALA A 69 -11.67 -0.47 0.59
CA ALA A 69 -10.48 -1.33 0.67
C ALA A 69 -9.75 -1.12 2.00
N VAL A 70 -9.32 -2.23 2.61
CA VAL A 70 -8.49 -2.18 3.82
C VAL A 70 -7.10 -2.66 3.46
N MET A 71 -6.12 -1.78 3.64
CA MET A 71 -4.72 -2.11 3.43
C MET A 71 -4.07 -2.39 4.78
N GLN A 72 -3.66 -3.64 4.96
CA GLN A 72 -2.91 -4.07 6.13
C GLN A 72 -1.45 -4.20 5.74
N LEU A 73 -0.59 -3.43 6.40
CA LEU A 73 0.84 -3.47 6.17
C LEU A 73 1.53 -4.13 7.36
N TYR A 74 2.32 -5.14 7.04
CA TYR A 74 3.16 -5.86 7.98
C TYR A 74 4.57 -5.44 7.68
N ILE A 75 5.17 -4.75 8.64
CA ILE A 75 6.37 -3.95 8.40
C ILE A 75 7.44 -4.52 9.31
N PRO A 76 8.35 -5.34 8.76
CA PRO A 76 9.55 -5.75 9.46
C PRO A 76 10.31 -4.51 9.95
N LYS A 77 10.89 -4.59 11.14
CA LYS A 77 11.62 -3.46 11.72
C LYS A 77 12.82 -3.04 10.85
N ASP A 78 13.35 -3.97 10.07
CA ASP A 78 14.52 -3.81 9.21
C ASP A 78 14.17 -3.53 7.73
N ILE A 79 12.90 -3.22 7.41
CA ILE A 79 12.51 -2.96 6.02
C ILE A 79 13.23 -1.73 5.45
N PRO A 80 13.91 -1.86 4.30
CA PRO A 80 14.49 -0.71 3.62
C PRO A 80 13.41 0.27 3.14
N ASN A 81 13.70 1.58 3.20
CA ASN A 81 12.73 2.62 2.85
C ASN A 81 12.27 2.57 1.37
N ASP A 82 13.12 2.16 0.45
CA ASP A 82 12.77 1.96 -0.97
C ASP A 82 11.82 0.77 -1.16
N VAL A 83 12.07 -0.33 -0.45
CA VAL A 83 11.17 -1.48 -0.40
C VAL A 83 9.81 -1.08 0.20
N LEU A 84 9.80 -0.37 1.33
CA LEU A 84 8.57 0.07 1.99
C LEU A 84 7.71 0.96 1.08
N ARG A 85 8.32 1.94 0.42
CA ARG A 85 7.60 2.80 -0.55
C ARG A 85 7.05 2.00 -1.73
N TRP A 86 7.83 1.02 -2.23
CA TRP A 86 7.37 0.15 -3.31
C TRP A 86 6.19 -0.72 -2.87
N VAL A 87 6.24 -1.34 -1.68
CA VAL A 87 5.14 -2.14 -1.13
C VAL A 87 3.89 -1.28 -0.99
N ILE A 88 4.00 -0.10 -0.38
CA ILE A 88 2.86 0.82 -0.28
C ILE A 88 2.32 1.12 -1.69
N ALA A 89 3.15 1.53 -2.64
CA ALA A 89 2.72 1.82 -4.01
C ALA A 89 2.01 0.64 -4.69
N HIS A 90 2.50 -0.58 -4.48
CA HIS A 90 1.91 -1.83 -5.00
C HIS A 90 0.51 -2.08 -4.41
N GLU A 91 0.38 -2.03 -3.08
CA GLU A 91 -0.89 -2.27 -2.40
C GLU A 91 -1.94 -1.20 -2.74
N LEU A 92 -1.52 0.06 -2.93
CA LEU A 92 -2.42 1.11 -3.43
C LEU A 92 -2.89 0.82 -4.87
N GLY A 93 -2.11 0.07 -5.66
CA GLY A 93 -2.52 -0.46 -6.95
C GLY A 93 -3.74 -1.38 -6.84
N HIS A 94 -3.74 -2.29 -5.87
CA HIS A 94 -4.90 -3.15 -5.57
C HIS A 94 -6.14 -2.35 -5.17
N VAL A 95 -5.97 -1.34 -4.31
CA VAL A 95 -7.06 -0.42 -3.93
C VAL A 95 -7.65 0.27 -5.15
N MET A 96 -6.82 0.72 -6.10
CA MET A 96 -7.26 1.44 -7.28
C MET A 96 -8.00 0.57 -8.31
N GLN A 97 -7.81 -0.75 -8.27
CA GLN A 97 -8.59 -1.69 -9.08
C GLN A 97 -10.08 -1.71 -8.66
N GLY A 98 -10.39 -1.37 -7.40
CA GLY A 98 -11.76 -1.20 -6.90
C GLY A 98 -12.61 -2.47 -6.96
N ARG A 99 -11.98 -3.65 -6.94
CA ARG A 99 -12.64 -4.96 -6.95
C ARG A 99 -11.80 -5.98 -6.18
N ASN A 100 -12.43 -7.07 -5.78
CA ASN A 100 -11.74 -8.20 -5.15
C ASN A 100 -11.12 -9.14 -6.20
N TRP A 101 -10.14 -9.93 -5.78
CA TRP A 101 -9.58 -11.01 -6.58
C TRP A 101 -10.66 -12.05 -6.92
N GLN A 102 -10.63 -12.52 -8.17
CA GLN A 102 -11.44 -13.62 -8.65
C GLN A 102 -10.55 -14.74 -9.16
N MET A 103 -11.03 -15.99 -9.09
CA MET A 103 -10.23 -17.16 -9.47
C MET A 103 -9.64 -17.09 -10.88
N HIS A 104 -10.31 -16.41 -11.81
CA HIS A 104 -9.84 -16.22 -13.18
C HIS A 104 -8.80 -15.11 -13.36
N ASP A 105 -8.54 -14.29 -12.33
CA ASP A 105 -7.54 -13.23 -12.41
C ASP A 105 -6.12 -13.77 -12.46
N GLY A 106 -5.85 -14.92 -11.83
CA GLY A 106 -4.51 -15.48 -11.72
C GLY A 106 -3.51 -14.42 -11.26
N ASP A 107 -2.40 -14.29 -11.99
CA ASP A 107 -1.32 -13.32 -11.72
C ASP A 107 -1.62 -11.90 -12.22
N LYS A 108 -2.72 -11.70 -12.98
CA LYS A 108 -3.03 -10.41 -13.59
C LYS A 108 -3.27 -9.32 -12.54
N LEU A 109 -3.93 -9.67 -11.44
CA LEU A 109 -4.21 -8.74 -10.34
C LEU A 109 -2.91 -8.15 -9.76
N GLU A 110 -1.92 -9.00 -9.53
CA GLU A 110 -0.59 -8.60 -9.04
C GLU A 110 0.22 -7.82 -10.09
N ALA A 111 0.10 -8.19 -11.36
CA ALA A 111 0.74 -7.49 -12.46
C ALA A 111 0.19 -6.06 -12.63
N ASP A 112 -1.13 -5.90 -12.52
CA ASP A 112 -1.81 -4.60 -12.62
C ASP A 112 -1.44 -3.68 -11.44
N ALA A 113 -1.33 -4.23 -10.23
CA ALA A 113 -0.84 -3.50 -9.05
C ALA A 113 0.63 -3.08 -9.21
N THR A 114 1.49 -3.98 -9.69
CA THR A 114 2.90 -3.66 -10.00
C THR A 114 3.01 -2.57 -11.08
N ALA A 115 2.16 -2.64 -12.11
CA ALA A 115 2.13 -1.65 -13.19
C ALA A 115 1.67 -0.28 -12.68
N PHE A 116 0.71 -0.25 -11.75
CA PHE A 116 0.31 0.99 -11.07
C PHE A 116 1.48 1.60 -10.29
N ALA A 117 2.16 0.82 -9.44
CA ALA A 117 3.32 1.29 -8.68
C ALA A 117 4.39 1.90 -9.60
N LYS A 118 4.69 1.22 -10.71
CA LYS A 118 5.61 1.72 -11.74
C LYS A 118 5.12 3.03 -12.36
N LYS A 119 3.83 3.15 -12.69
CA LYS A 119 3.23 4.34 -13.28
C LYS A 119 3.38 5.57 -12.39
N ILE A 120 3.33 5.40 -11.07
CA ILE A 120 3.50 6.49 -10.09
C ILE A 120 4.95 6.70 -9.64
N GLY A 121 5.91 6.01 -10.28
CA GLY A 121 7.35 6.25 -10.12
C GLY A 121 8.10 5.24 -9.25
N TYR A 122 7.45 4.17 -8.77
CA TYR A 122 8.08 3.16 -7.92
C TYR A 122 8.31 1.87 -8.70
N LEU A 123 9.51 1.72 -9.27
CA LEU A 123 9.91 0.53 -10.01
C LEU A 123 10.32 -0.61 -9.07
N LYS A 124 9.83 -1.83 -9.33
CA LYS A 124 10.33 -3.04 -8.65
C LYS A 124 11.73 -3.38 -9.17
N THR A 125 12.77 -2.94 -8.47
CA THR A 125 14.16 -3.25 -8.82
C THR A 125 14.52 -4.69 -8.42
N LYS A 126 15.65 -5.17 -8.92
CA LYS A 126 16.20 -6.47 -8.50
C LYS A 126 16.43 -6.52 -6.98
N SER A 127 17.00 -5.47 -6.39
CA SER A 127 17.25 -5.40 -4.93
C SER A 127 15.96 -5.51 -4.11
N ILE A 128 14.90 -4.82 -4.55
CA ILE A 128 13.58 -4.90 -3.91
C ILE A 128 13.03 -6.34 -4.02
N ASN A 129 13.13 -6.95 -5.20
CA ASN A 129 12.66 -8.32 -5.41
C ASN A 129 13.43 -9.35 -4.57
N ASP A 130 14.77 -9.21 -4.50
CA ASP A 130 15.63 -10.10 -3.74
C ASP A 130 15.31 -9.99 -2.23
N TRP A 131 15.10 -8.77 -1.71
CA TRP A 131 14.72 -8.57 -0.31
C TRP A 131 13.36 -9.20 0.03
N LEU A 132 12.35 -8.99 -0.82
CA LEU A 132 11.01 -9.56 -0.63
C LEU A 132 11.05 -11.09 -0.65
N THR A 133 11.84 -11.67 -1.56
CA THR A 133 12.01 -13.12 -1.68
C THR A 133 12.71 -13.70 -0.45
N TYR A 134 13.80 -13.06 -0.01
CA TYR A 134 14.54 -13.45 1.18
C TYR A 134 13.64 -13.46 2.43
N LYS A 135 12.92 -12.36 2.70
CA LYS A 135 12.01 -12.28 3.85
C LYS A 135 10.85 -13.26 3.82
N ASN A 136 10.39 -13.66 2.63
CA ASN A 136 9.39 -14.71 2.51
C ASN A 136 9.96 -16.12 2.72
N SER A 137 11.26 -16.32 2.56
CA SER A 137 11.94 -17.59 2.85
C SER A 137 12.35 -17.77 4.32
N GLU A 138 12.37 -16.68 5.10
CA GLU A 138 12.59 -16.71 6.56
C GLU A 138 11.30 -17.06 7.36
N LYS A 139 10.16 -17.20 6.67
CA LYS A 139 8.87 -17.58 7.25
C LYS A 139 8.65 -19.09 7.19
#